data_AF-A0A661TG75-F1
#
_entry.id   AF-A0A661TG75-F1
#
_cell.length_a   1.000
_cell.length_b   1.000
_cell.length_c   1.000
_cell.angle_alpha   90.00
_cell.angle_beta   90.00
_cell.angle_gamma   90.00
#
_symmetry.space_group_name_H-M   'P 1'
#
loop_
_entity.id
_entity.type
_entity.pdbx_description
1 polymer ?
#
loop_
_entity_poly.entity_id
_entity_poly.type
_entity_poly.pdbx_seq_one_letter_code
_entity_poly.pdbx_strand_id
1 'polypeptide(L)'
;MWKYRERLTYYEKLRRSLYEILRDALERRLMKISLIDSFYNYQESGIDYSFLEKSELKPKSKKMEKESELFNTFIVIFCEGIVSPDLKNYLRFFPENRVIKKNLQYIANYKLYKQFHHNLRYFENPGFLDFLEEMLNIDYALLIQQDPTLKKRNRYSLSHFHVKIDWPIAEAAEDLAKYLRYVQNSLHENGDKQARILQNKLFEYYGCHHSVGGRRTAGLIAAQLLQKLDCISTIFVSSSESRVMYKYSERGVSKFFLIQLSKKHVDALAHQENMPTEDFKSSYLYPAEGYYIGISEAYYNHTPHSKPPEDGKLRKVKPAYNWIKLRDEFLHPKVEALNAKPVSYAWVYTSED
;
A
#
# COMPACT_ATOMS: atom_id res chain seq x y z
N MET A 1 3.36 -13.90 -15.08
CA MET A 1 4.39 -13.32 -14.20
C MET A 1 5.12 -12.23 -14.97
N TRP A 2 5.19 -11.03 -14.42
CA TRP A 2 5.84 -9.89 -15.06
C TRP A 2 7.34 -10.14 -15.31
N LYS A 3 7.89 -9.50 -16.34
CA LYS A 3 9.30 -9.66 -16.73
C LYS A 3 10.21 -8.74 -15.91
N TYR A 4 11.36 -9.25 -15.48
CA TYR A 4 12.43 -8.42 -14.90
C TYR A 4 12.86 -7.31 -15.87
N ARG A 5 13.31 -6.18 -15.31
CA ARG A 5 13.61 -4.95 -16.06
C ARG A 5 14.64 -5.18 -17.18
N GLU A 6 15.60 -6.06 -16.96
CA GLU A 6 16.69 -6.40 -17.88
C GLU A 6 16.15 -7.08 -19.15
N ARG A 7 15.02 -7.79 -19.03
CA ARG A 7 14.35 -8.53 -20.11
C ARG A 7 13.29 -7.71 -20.86
N LEU A 8 13.17 -6.42 -20.54
CA LEU A 8 12.26 -5.49 -21.20
C LEU A 8 12.92 -4.82 -22.40
N THR A 9 12.11 -4.53 -23.43
CA THR A 9 12.48 -3.62 -24.51
C THR A 9 12.76 -2.21 -23.99
N TYR A 10 13.40 -1.37 -24.80
CA TYR A 10 13.66 0.03 -24.43
C TYR A 10 12.38 0.79 -24.04
N TYR A 11 11.30 0.63 -24.81
CA TYR A 11 10.02 1.30 -24.55
C TYR A 11 9.34 0.82 -23.26
N GLU A 12 9.41 -0.48 -22.98
CA GLU A 12 8.90 -1.05 -21.72
C GLU A 12 9.74 -0.57 -20.52
N LYS A 13 11.07 -0.47 -20.65
CA LYS A 13 11.93 0.12 -19.61
C LYS A 13 11.56 1.57 -19.32
N LEU A 14 11.31 2.36 -20.36
CA LEU A 14 10.87 3.75 -20.23
C LEU A 14 9.51 3.84 -19.53
N ARG A 15 8.55 2.99 -19.93
CA ARG A 15 7.22 2.93 -19.28
C ARG A 15 7.34 2.59 -17.80
N ARG A 16 8.15 1.58 -17.46
CA ARG A 16 8.35 1.17 -16.07
C ARG A 16 9.05 2.25 -15.24
N SER A 17 10.04 2.93 -15.81
CA SER A 17 10.67 4.08 -15.12
C SER A 17 9.69 5.20 -14.85
N LEU A 18 8.84 5.55 -15.81
CA LEU A 18 7.81 6.56 -15.60
C LEU A 18 6.80 6.12 -14.54
N TYR A 19 6.37 4.86 -14.58
CA TYR A 19 5.50 4.28 -13.55
C TYR A 19 6.11 4.40 -12.15
N GLU A 20 7.37 4.01 -11.98
CA GLU A 20 8.07 4.07 -10.68
C GLU A 20 8.13 5.52 -10.16
N ILE A 21 8.50 6.48 -11.00
CA ILE A 21 8.54 7.91 -10.62
C ILE A 21 7.16 8.41 -10.17
N LEU A 22 6.11 8.11 -10.93
CA LEU A 22 4.75 8.54 -10.61
C LEU A 22 4.20 7.82 -9.37
N ARG A 23 4.58 6.55 -9.16
CA ARG A 23 4.24 5.77 -7.97
C ARG A 23 4.85 6.41 -6.73
N ASP A 24 6.11 6.81 -6.80
CA ASP A 24 6.81 7.42 -5.67
C ASP A 24 6.19 8.80 -5.33
N ALA A 25 5.79 9.58 -6.35
CA ALA A 25 5.04 10.82 -6.13
C ALA A 25 3.66 10.59 -5.47
N LEU A 26 2.93 9.56 -5.92
CA LEU A 26 1.65 9.16 -5.34
C LEU A 26 1.82 8.68 -3.89
N GLU A 27 2.81 7.84 -3.62
CA GLU A 27 3.13 7.33 -2.29
C GLU A 27 3.35 8.46 -1.28
N ARG A 28 4.16 9.47 -1.64
CA ARG A 28 4.42 10.63 -0.78
C ARG A 28 3.14 11.39 -0.42
N ARG A 29 2.25 11.61 -1.40
CA ARG A 29 0.97 12.27 -1.16
C ARG A 29 0.06 11.41 -0.27
N LEU A 30 -0.04 10.12 -0.55
CA LEU A 30 -0.89 9.19 0.21
C LEU A 30 -0.40 9.00 1.65
N MET A 31 0.92 9.00 1.90
CA MET A 31 1.49 8.97 3.26
C MET A 31 1.05 10.19 4.07
N LYS A 32 1.16 11.39 3.51
CA LYS A 32 0.70 12.62 4.18
C LYS A 32 -0.79 12.53 4.53
N ILE A 33 -1.64 12.18 3.56
CA ILE A 33 -3.10 12.10 3.76
C ILE A 33 -3.47 11.06 4.82
N SER A 34 -2.95 9.84 4.71
CA SER A 34 -3.32 8.74 5.60
C SER A 34 -2.76 8.88 7.02
N LEU A 35 -1.60 9.52 7.17
CA LEU A 35 -0.91 9.54 8.47
C LEU A 35 -0.95 10.94 9.09
N ILE A 36 -0.33 11.93 8.44
CA ILE A 36 -0.16 13.27 8.99
C ILE A 36 -1.49 14.02 9.08
N ASP A 37 -2.25 14.05 8.00
CA ASP A 37 -3.53 14.75 7.98
C ASP A 37 -4.53 14.06 8.93
N SER A 38 -4.46 12.72 9.01
CA SER A 38 -5.23 11.97 9.99
C SER A 38 -4.85 12.33 11.43
N PHE A 39 -3.55 12.41 11.75
CA PHE A 39 -3.12 12.85 13.08
C PHE A 39 -3.66 14.24 13.43
N TYR A 40 -3.59 15.19 12.51
CA TYR A 40 -4.10 16.54 12.75
C TYR A 40 -5.63 16.59 12.86
N ASN A 41 -6.39 15.73 12.14
CA ASN A 41 -7.83 15.59 12.36
C ASN A 41 -8.17 15.21 13.81
N TYR A 42 -7.38 14.32 14.43
CA TYR A 42 -7.53 13.93 15.84
C TYR A 42 -7.23 15.10 16.77
N GLN A 43 -6.11 15.80 16.55
CA GLN A 43 -5.73 16.97 17.34
C GLN A 43 -6.77 18.09 17.28
N GLU A 44 -7.26 18.43 16.07
CA GLU A 44 -8.30 19.44 15.86
C GLU A 44 -9.64 19.06 16.52
N SER A 45 -9.92 17.76 16.62
CA SER A 45 -11.11 17.24 17.30
C SER A 45 -10.94 17.12 18.82
N GLY A 46 -9.76 17.44 19.37
CA GLY A 46 -9.44 17.28 20.78
C GLY A 46 -9.44 15.82 21.26
N ILE A 47 -9.17 14.87 20.35
CA ILE A 47 -9.13 13.44 20.63
C ILE A 47 -7.69 12.95 20.51
N ASP A 48 -7.25 12.14 21.48
CA ASP A 48 -5.91 11.57 21.46
C ASP A 48 -5.73 10.60 20.29
N TYR A 49 -4.64 10.76 19.56
CA TYR A 49 -4.23 9.82 18.53
C TYR A 49 -3.57 8.60 19.20
N SER A 50 -4.16 7.43 19.02
CA SER A 50 -3.53 6.17 19.43
C SER A 50 -2.39 5.86 18.48
N PHE A 51 -1.15 5.80 18.97
CA PHE A 51 0.00 5.39 18.16
C PHE A 51 0.07 3.87 18.05
N LEU A 52 0.65 3.39 16.95
CA LEU A 52 0.88 1.97 16.75
C LEU A 52 1.91 1.43 17.77
N GLU A 53 1.67 0.25 18.32
CA GLU A 53 2.63 -0.41 19.20
C GLU A 53 3.66 -1.25 18.42
N LYS A 54 4.92 -1.30 18.90
CA LYS A 54 5.99 -2.13 18.30
C LYS A 54 5.57 -3.59 18.08
N SER A 55 4.71 -4.13 18.96
CA SER A 55 4.19 -5.50 18.86
C SER A 55 3.36 -5.73 17.59
N GLU A 56 2.64 -4.72 17.09
CA GLU A 56 1.74 -4.78 15.92
C GLU A 56 2.47 -4.95 14.58
N LEU A 57 3.77 -4.62 14.54
CA LEU A 57 4.62 -4.81 13.37
C LEU A 57 5.14 -6.26 13.28
N LYS A 58 5.00 -7.05 14.34
CA LYS A 58 5.35 -8.48 14.28
C LYS A 58 4.31 -9.22 13.40
N PRO A 59 4.74 -10.12 12.48
CA PRO A 59 3.85 -10.78 11.51
C PRO A 59 2.63 -11.51 12.09
N LYS A 60 2.68 -11.91 13.37
CA LYS A 60 1.64 -12.68 14.06
C LYS A 60 0.79 -11.84 15.02
N SER A 61 0.98 -10.53 15.08
CA SER A 61 0.27 -9.69 16.04
C SER A 61 -1.23 -9.68 15.77
N LYS A 62 -2.01 -9.72 16.85
CA LYS A 62 -3.47 -9.72 16.83
C LYS A 62 -3.95 -8.57 17.72
N LYS A 63 -3.81 -7.34 17.22
CA LYS A 63 -4.44 -6.17 17.81
C LYS A 63 -5.58 -5.72 16.91
N MET A 64 -6.74 -5.50 17.52
CA MET A 64 -7.91 -4.92 16.88
C MET A 64 -8.23 -3.65 17.65
N GLU A 65 -8.25 -2.53 16.95
CA GLU A 65 -8.58 -1.23 17.52
C GLU A 65 -9.91 -0.75 16.94
N LYS A 66 -10.51 0.26 17.57
CA LYS A 66 -11.77 0.82 17.08
C LYS A 66 -11.52 1.61 15.79
N GLU A 67 -12.36 1.41 14.77
CA GLU A 67 -12.34 2.28 13.60
C GLU A 67 -12.75 3.70 14.00
N SER A 68 -12.08 4.67 13.40
CA SER A 68 -12.34 6.10 13.58
C SER A 68 -12.44 6.78 12.23
N GLU A 69 -13.44 7.63 12.12
CA GLU A 69 -13.71 8.47 10.95
C GLU A 69 -12.65 9.57 10.75
N LEU A 70 -11.91 9.91 11.82
CA LEU A 70 -10.83 10.91 11.78
C LEU A 70 -9.59 10.40 11.04
N PHE A 71 -9.50 9.08 10.81
CA PHE A 71 -8.40 8.49 10.06
C PHE A 71 -8.79 8.31 8.58
N ASN A 72 -8.07 8.98 7.70
CA ASN A 72 -8.31 8.95 6.25
C ASN A 72 -7.99 7.55 5.70
N THR A 73 -9.03 6.80 5.31
CA THR A 73 -8.88 5.43 4.78
C THR A 73 -9.14 5.39 3.27
N PHE A 74 -8.46 4.49 2.56
CA PHE A 74 -8.61 4.34 1.12
C PHE A 74 -8.02 3.01 0.61
N ILE A 75 -8.38 2.65 -0.62
CA ILE A 75 -7.64 1.68 -1.44
C ILE A 75 -7.31 2.35 -2.77
N VAL A 76 -6.03 2.38 -3.14
CA VAL A 76 -5.60 2.89 -4.45
C VAL A 76 -4.82 1.80 -5.16
N ILE A 77 -5.29 1.41 -6.34
CA ILE A 77 -4.65 0.43 -7.22
C ILE A 77 -3.96 1.20 -8.35
N PHE A 78 -2.66 1.01 -8.51
CA PHE A 78 -1.87 1.62 -9.58
C PHE A 78 -1.15 0.57 -10.42
N CYS A 79 -1.59 0.37 -11.65
CA CYS A 79 -1.01 -0.56 -12.61
C CYS A 79 -0.06 0.13 -13.60
N GLU A 80 1.10 -0.48 -13.88
CA GLU A 80 2.01 -0.05 -14.96
C GLU A 80 1.37 -0.25 -16.34
N GLY A 81 0.58 -1.31 -16.49
CA GLY A 81 -0.17 -1.59 -17.70
C GLY A 81 -1.66 -1.29 -17.55
N ILE A 82 -2.46 -2.03 -18.32
CA ILE A 82 -3.93 -2.00 -18.29
C ILE A 82 -4.40 -3.31 -17.65
N VAL A 83 -5.43 -3.24 -16.82
CA VAL A 83 -6.02 -4.46 -16.24
C VAL A 83 -6.65 -5.31 -17.36
N SER A 84 -6.20 -6.57 -17.49
CA SER A 84 -6.73 -7.51 -18.48
C SER A 84 -8.24 -7.70 -18.30
N PRO A 85 -9.02 -7.82 -19.40
CA PRO A 85 -10.43 -8.22 -19.34
C PRO A 85 -10.68 -9.47 -18.49
N ASP A 86 -9.77 -10.45 -18.48
CA ASP A 86 -9.93 -11.71 -17.75
C ASP A 86 -10.00 -11.52 -16.23
N LEU A 87 -9.39 -10.44 -15.72
CA LEU A 87 -9.41 -10.12 -14.30
C LEU A 87 -10.65 -9.31 -13.90
N LYS A 88 -11.44 -8.80 -14.85
CA LYS A 88 -12.60 -7.93 -14.56
C LYS A 88 -13.71 -8.63 -13.79
N ASN A 89 -13.79 -9.96 -13.85
CA ASN A 89 -14.74 -10.75 -13.08
C ASN A 89 -14.52 -10.58 -11.57
N TYR A 90 -13.26 -10.40 -11.18
CA TYR A 90 -12.79 -10.30 -9.81
C TYR A 90 -12.40 -8.87 -9.41
N LEU A 91 -11.92 -8.05 -10.35
CA LEU A 91 -11.72 -6.62 -10.19
C LEU A 91 -12.79 -5.87 -11.00
N ARG A 92 -13.92 -5.58 -10.38
CA ARG A 92 -15.10 -5.07 -11.07
C ARG A 92 -15.05 -3.56 -11.18
N PHE A 93 -14.88 -3.08 -12.41
CA PHE A 93 -15.00 -1.68 -12.80
C PHE A 93 -15.77 -1.60 -14.11
N PHE A 94 -16.75 -0.70 -14.17
CA PHE A 94 -17.69 -0.59 -15.28
C PHE A 94 -17.66 0.82 -15.89
N PRO A 95 -18.24 1.02 -17.09
CA PRO A 95 -18.32 2.35 -17.71
C PRO A 95 -18.96 3.43 -16.82
N GLU A 96 -19.88 3.06 -15.94
CA GLU A 96 -20.57 3.93 -14.97
C GLU A 96 -19.61 4.47 -13.89
N ASN A 97 -18.54 3.73 -13.65
CA ASN A 97 -17.52 4.03 -12.65
C ASN A 97 -16.31 4.76 -13.26
N ARG A 98 -16.35 5.05 -14.57
CA ARG A 98 -15.25 5.73 -15.26
C ARG A 98 -15.16 7.19 -14.82
N VAL A 99 -13.94 7.71 -14.67
CA VAL A 99 -13.70 9.13 -14.39
C VAL A 99 -13.95 9.97 -15.64
N ILE A 100 -15.21 10.40 -15.78
CA ILE A 100 -15.71 11.33 -16.78
C ILE A 100 -16.74 12.26 -16.12
N LYS A 101 -16.93 13.45 -16.69
CA LYS A 101 -17.82 14.48 -16.13
C LYS A 101 -19.24 13.96 -15.87
N LYS A 102 -19.78 13.17 -16.80
CA LYS A 102 -21.11 12.55 -16.70
C LYS A 102 -21.24 11.66 -15.46
N ASN A 103 -20.21 10.90 -15.09
CA ASN A 103 -20.31 9.96 -13.98
C ASN A 103 -20.05 10.65 -12.63
N LEU A 104 -19.15 11.64 -12.62
CA LEU A 104 -18.85 12.43 -11.43
C LEU A 104 -20.05 13.26 -10.95
N GLN A 105 -21.00 13.58 -11.83
CA GLN A 105 -22.22 14.32 -11.45
C GLN A 105 -23.10 13.56 -10.45
N TYR A 106 -22.96 12.23 -10.38
CA TYR A 106 -23.74 11.39 -9.47
C TYR A 106 -23.04 11.16 -8.12
N ILE A 107 -21.83 11.67 -7.95
CA ILE A 107 -21.12 11.63 -6.67
C ILE A 107 -21.64 12.80 -5.82
N ALA A 108 -21.91 12.54 -4.54
CA ALA A 108 -22.43 13.54 -3.59
C ALA A 108 -21.50 14.75 -3.37
N ASN A 109 -20.30 14.76 -3.96
CA ASN A 109 -19.35 15.86 -3.86
C ASN A 109 -19.54 16.86 -5.03
N TYR A 110 -20.32 17.90 -4.76
CA TYR A 110 -20.64 18.97 -5.71
C TYR A 110 -19.42 19.79 -6.17
N LYS A 111 -18.39 19.95 -5.32
CA LYS A 111 -17.17 20.71 -5.62
C LYS A 111 -16.36 20.00 -6.70
N LEU A 112 -16.15 18.70 -6.54
CA LEU A 112 -15.46 17.82 -7.49
C LEU A 112 -16.05 17.94 -8.91
N TYR A 113 -17.38 17.84 -9.02
CA TYR A 113 -18.06 17.89 -10.31
C TYR A 113 -17.87 19.23 -11.05
N LYS A 114 -17.97 20.35 -10.33
CA LYS A 114 -17.87 21.70 -10.93
C LYS A 114 -16.48 22.02 -11.45
N GLN A 115 -15.45 21.60 -10.73
CA GLN A 115 -14.05 21.89 -11.07
C GLN A 115 -13.47 20.90 -12.09
N PHE A 116 -14.17 19.78 -12.32
CA PHE A 116 -13.69 18.74 -13.21
C PHE A 116 -13.65 19.17 -14.68
N HIS A 117 -12.46 19.04 -15.25
CA HIS A 117 -12.19 19.03 -16.67
C HIS A 117 -11.45 17.74 -17.01
N HIS A 118 -11.67 17.19 -18.21
CA HIS A 118 -11.21 15.84 -18.56
C HIS A 118 -9.69 15.62 -18.38
N ASN A 119 -8.88 16.68 -18.55
CA ASN A 119 -7.43 16.57 -18.40
C ASN A 119 -6.97 16.44 -16.94
N LEU A 120 -7.82 16.75 -15.96
CA LEU A 120 -7.50 16.68 -14.53
C LEU A 120 -7.19 15.25 -14.05
N ARG A 121 -7.75 14.24 -14.75
CA ARG A 121 -7.54 12.82 -14.38
C ARG A 121 -6.16 12.27 -14.72
N TYR A 122 -5.30 13.02 -15.41
CA TYR A 122 -3.98 12.54 -15.85
C TYR A 122 -2.89 12.98 -14.90
N PHE A 123 -1.95 12.08 -14.57
CA PHE A 123 -0.83 12.37 -13.66
C PHE A 123 0.02 13.61 -14.04
N GLU A 124 0.11 13.90 -15.33
CA GLU A 124 0.87 15.07 -15.84
C GLU A 124 0.20 16.40 -15.50
N ASN A 125 -1.09 16.39 -15.12
CA ASN A 125 -1.79 17.59 -14.71
C ASN A 125 -1.34 17.99 -13.31
N PRO A 126 -0.92 19.25 -13.07
CA PRO A 126 -0.50 19.72 -11.76
C PRO A 126 -1.55 19.50 -10.66
N GLY A 127 -2.85 19.61 -10.98
CA GLY A 127 -3.95 19.39 -10.04
C GLY A 127 -4.37 17.93 -9.87
N PHE A 128 -3.67 16.97 -10.48
CA PHE A 128 -4.05 15.56 -10.43
C PHE A 128 -4.08 15.00 -9.02
N LEU A 129 -3.05 15.29 -8.21
CA LEU A 129 -2.94 14.74 -6.85
C LEU A 129 -4.01 15.33 -5.93
N ASP A 130 -4.33 16.62 -6.08
CA ASP A 130 -5.39 17.27 -5.31
C ASP A 130 -6.77 16.72 -5.71
N PHE A 131 -6.99 16.49 -7.02
CA PHE A 131 -8.19 15.81 -7.50
C PHE A 131 -8.30 14.37 -6.98
N LEU A 132 -7.19 13.63 -6.95
CA LEU A 132 -7.16 12.26 -6.43
C LEU A 132 -7.50 12.24 -4.94
N GLU A 133 -6.96 13.18 -4.16
CA GLU A 133 -7.24 13.35 -2.73
C GLU A 133 -8.73 13.56 -2.47
N GLU A 134 -9.39 14.46 -3.22
CA GLU A 134 -10.84 14.66 -3.13
C GLU A 134 -11.66 13.40 -3.47
N MET A 135 -11.09 12.47 -4.26
CA MET A 135 -11.70 11.20 -4.65
C MET A 135 -11.43 10.06 -3.65
N LEU A 136 -10.54 10.20 -2.66
CA LEU A 136 -10.20 9.11 -1.73
C LEU A 136 -11.35 8.75 -0.79
N ASN A 137 -12.25 9.69 -0.49
CA ASN A 137 -13.39 9.49 0.41
C ASN A 137 -14.55 8.71 -0.23
N ILE A 138 -14.38 8.24 -1.46
CA ILE A 138 -15.35 7.45 -2.19
C ILE A 138 -15.24 5.97 -1.77
N ASP A 139 -16.34 5.24 -1.85
CA ASP A 139 -16.35 3.82 -1.48
C ASP A 139 -15.39 2.96 -2.34
N TYR A 140 -14.95 1.84 -1.79
CA TYR A 140 -14.07 0.86 -2.46
C TYR A 140 -12.72 1.44 -2.91
N ALA A 141 -12.26 1.08 -4.11
CA ALA A 141 -10.93 1.43 -4.60
C ALA A 141 -10.95 2.43 -5.76
N LEU A 142 -9.88 3.23 -5.83
CA LEU A 142 -9.50 4.00 -7.00
C LEU A 142 -8.58 3.17 -7.91
N LEU A 143 -8.78 3.26 -9.23
CA LEU A 143 -7.94 2.56 -10.20
C LEU A 143 -7.22 3.53 -11.13
N ILE A 144 -5.90 3.53 -11.02
CA ILE A 144 -4.97 4.20 -11.90
C ILE A 144 -4.34 3.16 -12.82
N GLN A 145 -4.37 3.43 -14.12
CA GLN A 145 -3.73 2.58 -15.13
C GLN A 145 -3.30 3.40 -16.34
N GLN A 146 -2.52 2.77 -17.22
CA GLN A 146 -2.14 3.37 -18.49
C GLN A 146 -3.38 3.68 -19.34
N ASP A 147 -3.41 4.86 -19.97
CA ASP A 147 -4.48 5.21 -20.91
C ASP A 147 -4.34 4.40 -22.22
N PRO A 148 -5.27 3.47 -22.52
CA PRO A 148 -5.18 2.64 -23.71
C PRO A 148 -5.36 3.41 -25.03
N THR A 149 -5.92 4.61 -24.97
CA THR A 149 -6.29 5.37 -26.17
C THR A 149 -5.09 6.02 -26.87
N LEU A 150 -3.96 6.18 -26.16
CA LEU A 150 -2.78 6.88 -26.65
C LEU A 150 -1.58 5.94 -26.79
N LYS A 151 -1.58 5.13 -27.86
CA LYS A 151 -0.56 4.10 -28.13
C LYS A 151 0.90 4.61 -28.16
N LYS A 152 1.13 5.91 -28.39
CA LYS A 152 2.47 6.52 -28.52
C LYS A 152 2.99 7.22 -27.27
N ARG A 153 2.19 7.38 -26.22
CA ARG A 153 2.60 8.08 -24.98
C ARG A 153 2.28 7.22 -23.76
N ASN A 154 3.27 7.01 -22.90
CA ASN A 154 3.08 6.40 -21.59
C ASN A 154 2.37 7.42 -20.69
N ARG A 155 1.04 7.47 -20.73
CA ARG A 155 0.24 8.35 -19.87
C ARG A 155 -0.59 7.52 -18.91
N TYR A 156 -0.60 7.94 -17.66
CA TYR A 156 -1.39 7.32 -16.61
C TYR A 156 -2.53 8.23 -16.20
N SER A 157 -3.68 7.63 -15.92
CA SER A 157 -4.86 8.37 -15.49
C SER A 157 -5.59 7.65 -14.38
N LEU A 158 -6.24 8.42 -13.51
CA LEU A 158 -7.31 7.92 -12.66
C LEU A 158 -8.45 7.52 -13.60
N SER A 159 -8.59 6.22 -13.81
CA SER A 159 -9.47 5.66 -14.84
C SER A 159 -10.86 5.40 -14.31
N HIS A 160 -10.96 4.86 -13.10
CA HIS A 160 -12.21 4.47 -12.45
C HIS A 160 -12.17 4.74 -10.95
N PHE A 161 -13.35 4.97 -10.38
CA PHE A 161 -13.62 5.02 -8.94
C PHE A 161 -14.58 3.86 -8.56
N HIS A 162 -14.87 3.63 -7.28
CA HIS A 162 -15.76 2.53 -6.84
C HIS A 162 -15.35 1.14 -7.39
N VAL A 163 -14.06 0.86 -7.55
CA VAL A 163 -13.59 -0.42 -8.09
C VAL A 163 -13.71 -1.49 -7.01
N LYS A 164 -14.51 -2.53 -7.27
CA LYS A 164 -14.77 -3.62 -6.31
C LYS A 164 -13.80 -4.76 -6.51
N ILE A 165 -13.42 -5.40 -5.41
CA ILE A 165 -12.50 -6.55 -5.39
C ILE A 165 -13.27 -7.75 -4.85
N ASP A 166 -13.77 -8.58 -5.77
CA ASP A 166 -14.68 -9.69 -5.55
C ASP A 166 -14.00 -11.03 -5.90
N TRP A 167 -12.78 -11.26 -5.40
CA TRP A 167 -12.11 -12.56 -5.53
C TRP A 167 -12.14 -13.32 -4.20
N PRO A 168 -12.67 -14.55 -4.15
CA PRO A 168 -12.77 -15.29 -2.89
C PRO A 168 -11.40 -15.54 -2.24
N ILE A 169 -11.32 -15.40 -0.91
CA ILE A 169 -10.10 -15.65 -0.13
C ILE A 169 -9.55 -17.05 -0.36
N ALA A 170 -10.43 -18.05 -0.46
CA ALA A 170 -10.04 -19.43 -0.72
C ALA A 170 -9.35 -19.58 -2.10
N GLU A 171 -9.87 -18.93 -3.14
CA GLU A 171 -9.27 -18.96 -4.47
C GLU A 171 -7.93 -18.21 -4.49
N ALA A 172 -7.84 -17.04 -3.85
CA ALA A 172 -6.59 -16.31 -3.72
C ALA A 172 -5.52 -17.10 -2.96
N ALA A 173 -5.92 -17.80 -1.90
CA ALA A 173 -5.03 -18.67 -1.14
C ALA A 173 -4.60 -19.89 -1.95
N GLU A 174 -5.52 -20.49 -2.71
CA GLU A 174 -5.21 -21.60 -3.62
C GLU A 174 -4.20 -21.19 -4.69
N ASP A 175 -4.42 -20.03 -5.32
CA ASP A 175 -3.55 -19.46 -6.34
C ASP A 175 -2.12 -19.26 -5.81
N LEU A 176 -1.99 -18.62 -4.64
CA LEU A 176 -0.71 -18.45 -3.98
C LEU A 176 -0.08 -19.79 -3.58
N ALA A 177 -0.87 -20.73 -3.04
CA ALA A 177 -0.39 -22.03 -2.62
C ALA A 177 0.11 -22.87 -3.81
N LYS A 178 -0.57 -22.80 -4.97
CA LYS A 178 -0.12 -23.43 -6.23
C LYS A 178 1.19 -22.82 -6.71
N TYR A 179 1.27 -21.48 -6.74
CA TYR A 179 2.48 -20.76 -7.13
C TYR A 179 3.69 -21.14 -6.25
N LEU A 180 3.47 -21.24 -4.93
CA LEU A 180 4.49 -21.61 -3.95
C LEU A 180 4.73 -23.12 -3.83
N ARG A 181 4.04 -23.94 -4.63
CA ARG A 181 4.15 -25.41 -4.64
C ARG A 181 3.81 -26.06 -3.30
N TYR A 182 2.81 -25.53 -2.58
CA TYR A 182 2.23 -26.16 -1.39
C TYR A 182 1.04 -27.07 -1.71
N VAL A 183 0.36 -26.78 -2.82
CA VAL A 183 -0.69 -27.64 -3.39
C VAL A 183 -0.50 -27.74 -4.90
N GLN A 184 -1.06 -28.78 -5.51
CA GLN A 184 -1.01 -28.97 -6.97
C GLN A 184 -2.33 -28.58 -7.63
N ASN A 185 -3.46 -29.12 -7.16
CA ASN A 185 -4.74 -29.07 -7.83
C ASN A 185 -5.76 -28.25 -7.07
N SER A 186 -5.85 -28.42 -5.76
CA SER A 186 -6.86 -27.75 -4.94
C SER A 186 -6.33 -27.39 -3.56
N LEU A 187 -6.83 -26.28 -3.00
CA LEU A 187 -6.56 -25.86 -1.63
C LEU A 187 -6.90 -26.93 -0.61
N HIS A 188 -7.95 -27.73 -0.86
CA HIS A 188 -8.46 -28.75 0.04
C HIS A 188 -7.87 -30.14 -0.21
N GLU A 189 -6.90 -30.28 -1.13
CA GLU A 189 -6.36 -31.61 -1.50
C GLU A 189 -5.68 -32.34 -0.33
N ASN A 190 -5.21 -31.59 0.68
CA ASN A 190 -4.60 -32.12 1.90
C ASN A 190 -5.49 -31.92 3.15
N GLY A 191 -6.81 -31.74 2.95
CA GLY A 191 -7.82 -31.57 3.99
C GLY A 191 -8.00 -30.14 4.50
N ASP A 192 -9.14 -29.90 5.14
CA ASP A 192 -9.60 -28.56 5.55
C ASP A 192 -8.65 -27.85 6.51
N LYS A 193 -7.96 -28.61 7.37
CA LYS A 193 -6.97 -28.05 8.30
C LYS A 193 -5.82 -27.39 7.53
N GLN A 194 -5.31 -28.02 6.48
CA GLN A 194 -4.24 -27.44 5.66
C GLN A 194 -4.75 -26.29 4.80
N ALA A 195 -5.96 -26.41 4.24
CA ALA A 195 -6.62 -25.33 3.53
C ALA A 195 -6.72 -24.06 4.40
N ARG A 196 -7.14 -24.21 5.66
CA ARG A 196 -7.23 -23.10 6.61
C ARG A 196 -5.86 -22.50 6.94
N ILE A 197 -4.83 -23.33 7.11
CA ILE A 197 -3.46 -22.85 7.32
C ILE A 197 -3.00 -22.01 6.12
N LEU A 198 -3.22 -22.49 4.90
CA LEU A 198 -2.82 -21.78 3.68
C LEU A 198 -3.58 -20.46 3.50
N GLN A 199 -4.87 -20.41 3.83
CA GLN A 199 -5.61 -19.15 3.91
C GLN A 199 -4.98 -18.19 4.92
N ASN A 200 -4.64 -18.66 6.12
CA ASN A 200 -3.96 -17.80 7.11
C ASN A 200 -2.59 -17.31 6.60
N LYS A 201 -1.87 -18.16 5.86
CA LYS A 201 -0.58 -17.81 5.26
C LYS A 201 -0.70 -16.81 4.11
N LEU A 202 -1.82 -16.75 3.39
CA LEU A 202 -2.10 -15.66 2.45
C LEU A 202 -2.05 -14.30 3.16
N PHE A 203 -2.72 -14.15 4.29
CA PHE A 203 -2.68 -12.89 5.05
C PHE A 203 -1.25 -12.56 5.53
N GLU A 204 -0.54 -13.56 6.04
CA GLU A 204 0.84 -13.39 6.49
C GLU A 204 1.78 -12.98 5.35
N TYR A 205 1.58 -13.53 4.14
CA TYR A 205 2.32 -13.17 2.93
C TYR A 205 2.26 -11.67 2.63
N TYR A 206 1.13 -11.04 2.98
CA TYR A 206 0.86 -9.62 2.80
C TYR A 206 0.97 -8.81 4.11
N GLY A 207 1.62 -9.35 5.15
CA GLY A 207 1.86 -8.61 6.39
C GLY A 207 0.62 -8.33 7.24
N CYS A 208 -0.45 -9.10 7.04
CA CYS A 208 -1.69 -9.00 7.79
C CYS A 208 -1.89 -10.23 8.69
N HIS A 209 -2.59 -10.03 9.81
CA HIS A 209 -3.18 -11.14 10.55
C HIS A 209 -4.41 -11.67 9.80
N HIS A 210 -4.74 -12.94 9.94
CA HIS A 210 -5.85 -13.57 9.20
C HIS A 210 -7.26 -13.19 9.70
N SER A 211 -7.35 -12.46 10.81
CA SER A 211 -8.63 -11.95 11.34
C SER A 211 -9.01 -10.58 10.79
N VAL A 212 -8.16 -9.96 9.96
CA VAL A 212 -8.45 -8.63 9.44
C VAL A 212 -9.58 -8.70 8.41
N GLY A 213 -10.41 -7.65 8.40
CA GLY A 213 -11.53 -7.48 7.48
C GLY A 213 -11.38 -6.28 6.55
N GLY A 214 -12.44 -6.00 5.79
CA GLY A 214 -12.62 -4.76 5.05
C GLY A 214 -11.49 -4.43 4.06
N ARG A 215 -10.96 -3.21 4.15
CA ARG A 215 -10.00 -2.66 3.17
C ARG A 215 -8.68 -3.43 3.10
N ARG A 216 -8.18 -3.95 4.23
CA ARG A 216 -6.94 -4.73 4.28
C ARG A 216 -7.07 -6.04 3.51
N THR A 217 -8.19 -6.74 3.69
CA THR A 217 -8.52 -7.95 2.93
C THR A 217 -8.72 -7.63 1.45
N ALA A 218 -9.49 -6.59 1.11
CA ALA A 218 -9.68 -6.20 -0.29
C ALA A 218 -8.34 -5.86 -0.98
N GLY A 219 -7.46 -5.11 -0.31
CA GLY A 219 -6.17 -4.72 -0.86
C GLY A 219 -5.20 -5.87 -1.06
N LEU A 220 -5.08 -6.81 -0.10
CA LEU A 220 -4.21 -7.98 -0.28
C LEU A 220 -4.73 -8.93 -1.36
N ILE A 221 -6.05 -9.05 -1.49
CA ILE A 221 -6.68 -9.85 -2.55
C ILE A 221 -6.43 -9.21 -3.91
N ALA A 222 -6.55 -7.88 -4.02
CA ALA A 222 -6.17 -7.16 -5.23
C ALA A 222 -4.69 -7.37 -5.58
N ALA A 223 -3.81 -7.33 -4.58
CA ALA A 223 -2.38 -7.58 -4.76
C ALA A 223 -2.07 -9.00 -5.25
N GLN A 224 -2.78 -10.03 -4.75
CA GLN A 224 -2.63 -11.41 -5.26
C GLN A 224 -3.19 -11.54 -6.69
N LEU A 225 -4.35 -10.94 -6.95
CA LEU A 225 -5.01 -11.01 -8.26
C LEU A 225 -4.14 -10.38 -9.36
N LEU A 226 -3.57 -9.20 -9.09
CA LEU A 226 -2.83 -8.42 -10.07
C LEU A 226 -1.42 -8.98 -10.35
N GLN A 227 -0.90 -9.93 -9.55
CA GLN A 227 0.31 -10.67 -9.90
C GLN A 227 0.17 -11.51 -11.18
N LYS A 228 -1.08 -11.79 -11.59
CA LYS A 228 -1.39 -12.50 -12.83
C LYS A 228 -1.10 -11.67 -14.09
N LEU A 229 -0.96 -10.35 -13.95
CA LEU A 229 -0.59 -9.48 -15.06
C LEU A 229 0.85 -9.72 -15.53
N ASP A 230 1.14 -9.28 -16.75
CA ASP A 230 2.46 -9.26 -17.36
C ASP A 230 3.28 -8.00 -17.00
N CYS A 231 2.67 -7.07 -16.26
CA CYS A 231 3.26 -5.82 -15.78
C CYS A 231 3.21 -5.73 -14.25
N ILE A 232 3.94 -4.76 -13.68
CA ILE A 232 3.91 -4.53 -12.22
C ILE A 232 2.70 -3.69 -11.82
N SER A 233 2.29 -3.83 -10.56
CA SER A 233 1.24 -3.03 -9.94
C SER A 233 1.59 -2.75 -8.49
N THR A 234 1.03 -1.67 -7.96
CA THR A 234 1.18 -1.25 -6.57
C THR A 234 -0.19 -0.99 -5.99
N ILE A 235 -0.45 -1.55 -4.81
CA ILE A 235 -1.71 -1.38 -4.09
C ILE A 235 -1.39 -0.65 -2.79
N PHE A 236 -1.99 0.52 -2.60
CA PHE A 236 -1.94 1.27 -1.36
C PHE A 236 -3.23 1.06 -0.58
N VAL A 237 -3.11 0.79 0.71
CA VAL A 237 -4.27 0.59 1.60
C VAL A 237 -4.06 1.40 2.86
N SER A 238 -4.93 2.37 3.13
CA SER A 238 -4.95 3.05 4.42
C SER A 238 -6.03 2.45 5.32
N SER A 239 -5.68 2.08 6.55
CA SER A 239 -6.57 1.42 7.50
C SER A 239 -6.50 2.06 8.88
N SER A 240 -7.65 2.59 9.31
CA SER A 240 -7.89 3.21 10.63
C SER A 240 -7.61 2.23 11.77
N GLU A 241 -8.11 1.00 11.67
CA GLU A 241 -7.92 -0.05 12.68
C GLU A 241 -6.45 -0.37 12.97
N SER A 242 -5.55 -0.23 12.00
CA SER A 242 -4.10 -0.46 12.18
C SER A 242 -3.28 0.81 12.29
N ARG A 243 -3.86 2.01 12.08
CA ARG A 243 -3.14 3.29 11.98
C ARG A 243 -1.98 3.27 10.98
N VAL A 244 -2.14 2.51 9.90
CA VAL A 244 -1.07 2.18 8.95
C VAL A 244 -1.55 2.38 7.52
N MET A 245 -0.65 2.90 6.70
CA MET A 245 -0.75 2.77 5.25
C MET A 245 0.11 1.59 4.77
N TYR A 246 -0.49 0.61 4.12
CA TYR A 246 0.18 -0.51 3.49
C TYR A 246 0.54 -0.17 2.05
N LYS A 247 1.68 -0.67 1.60
CA LYS A 247 2.08 -0.71 0.19
C LYS A 247 2.43 -2.14 -0.19
N TYR A 248 1.69 -2.69 -1.15
CA TYR A 248 2.01 -3.98 -1.77
C TYR A 248 2.57 -3.70 -3.16
N SER A 249 3.82 -4.10 -3.41
CA SER A 249 4.49 -3.88 -4.70
C SER A 249 5.29 -5.12 -5.13
N GLU A 250 5.96 -5.02 -6.27
CA GLU A 250 6.88 -6.06 -6.77
C GLU A 250 8.07 -6.33 -5.83
N ARG A 251 8.37 -5.40 -4.92
CA ARG A 251 9.51 -5.49 -4.00
C ARG A 251 9.15 -6.22 -2.70
N GLY A 252 7.91 -6.09 -2.25
CA GLY A 252 7.45 -6.70 -1.01
C GLY A 252 6.29 -5.93 -0.38
N VAL A 253 6.27 -5.93 0.94
CA VAL A 253 5.23 -5.27 1.75
C VAL A 253 5.88 -4.17 2.57
N SER A 254 5.38 -2.95 2.47
CA SER A 254 5.73 -1.86 3.40
C SER A 254 4.53 -1.49 4.26
N LYS A 255 4.79 -1.15 5.51
CA LYS A 255 3.84 -0.51 6.43
C LYS A 255 4.38 0.85 6.83
N PHE A 256 3.65 1.91 6.54
CA PHE A 256 3.95 3.27 6.97
C PHE A 256 3.05 3.64 8.15
N PHE A 257 3.63 4.22 9.20
CA PHE A 257 2.95 4.56 10.44
C PHE A 257 3.61 5.77 11.11
N LEU A 258 2.92 6.39 12.07
CA LEU A 258 3.48 7.46 12.87
C LEU A 258 4.20 6.93 14.09
N ILE A 259 5.30 7.57 14.43
CA ILE A 259 6.04 7.38 15.68
C ILE A 259 6.12 8.70 16.43
N GLN A 260 6.16 8.59 17.76
CA GLN A 260 6.44 9.70 18.65
C GLN A 260 7.94 9.76 18.97
N LEU A 261 8.52 10.94 18.89
CA LEU A 261 9.93 11.19 19.17
C LEU A 261 10.07 12.28 20.22
N SER A 262 10.74 11.94 21.33
CA SER A 262 11.14 12.89 22.35
C SER A 262 12.30 13.76 21.85
N LYS A 263 12.54 14.92 22.48
CA LYS A 263 13.69 15.77 22.14
C LYS A 263 15.02 15.00 22.18
N LYS A 264 15.19 14.11 23.17
CA LYS A 264 16.38 13.26 23.29
C LYS A 264 16.54 12.32 22.09
N HIS A 265 15.46 11.69 21.65
CA HIS A 265 15.47 10.82 20.46
C HIS A 265 15.83 11.61 19.19
N VAL A 266 15.28 12.82 19.05
CA VAL A 266 15.58 13.70 17.92
C VAL A 266 17.05 14.11 17.89
N ASP A 267 17.62 14.51 19.02
CA ASP A 267 19.03 14.91 19.12
C ASP A 267 19.97 13.72 18.78
N ALA A 268 19.65 12.52 19.25
CA ALA A 268 20.41 11.31 18.96
C ALA A 268 20.37 10.94 17.46
N LEU A 269 19.19 10.99 16.84
CA LEU A 269 19.03 10.70 15.41
C LEU A 269 19.72 11.74 14.52
N ALA A 270 19.60 13.02 14.87
CA ALA A 270 20.28 14.09 14.15
C ALA A 270 21.81 13.91 14.19
N HIS A 271 22.36 13.57 15.36
CA HIS A 271 23.78 13.28 15.52
C HIS A 271 24.22 12.04 14.71
N GLN A 272 23.43 10.94 14.73
CA GLN A 272 23.73 9.73 13.95
C GLN A 272 23.82 10.02 12.45
N GLU A 273 22.93 10.87 11.94
CA GLU A 273 22.87 11.25 10.53
C GLU A 273 23.82 12.41 10.16
N ASN A 274 24.67 12.85 11.10
CA ASN A 274 25.58 14.00 10.96
C ASN A 274 24.87 15.28 10.47
N MET A 275 23.68 15.54 11.02
CA MET A 275 22.81 16.65 10.65
C MET A 275 22.56 17.56 11.87
N PRO A 276 22.55 18.90 11.71
CA PRO A 276 22.09 19.79 12.77
C PRO A 276 20.66 19.43 13.22
N THR A 277 20.40 19.46 14.52
CA THR A 277 19.08 19.09 15.08
C THR A 277 17.92 19.84 14.43
N GLU A 278 18.07 21.14 14.17
CA GLU A 278 17.01 21.96 13.55
C GLU A 278 16.78 21.60 12.08
N ASP A 279 17.83 21.25 11.35
CA ASP A 279 17.72 20.75 9.97
C ASP A 279 17.02 19.39 9.95
N PHE A 280 17.31 18.53 10.92
CA PHE A 280 16.65 17.24 11.07
C PHE A 280 15.15 17.40 11.39
N LYS A 281 14.81 18.26 12.36
CA LYS A 281 13.41 18.56 12.69
C LYS A 281 12.65 19.12 11.50
N SER A 282 13.23 20.11 10.81
CA SER A 282 12.58 20.72 9.66
C SER A 282 12.38 19.71 8.52
N SER A 283 13.32 18.77 8.33
CA SER A 283 13.29 17.80 7.23
C SER A 283 12.43 16.55 7.48
N TYR A 284 12.32 16.07 8.72
CA TYR A 284 11.69 14.76 9.02
C TYR A 284 10.47 14.84 9.95
N LEU A 285 10.34 15.90 10.76
CA LEU A 285 9.47 15.86 11.94
C LEU A 285 8.38 16.92 11.94
N TYR A 286 7.16 16.52 12.25
CA TYR A 286 6.04 17.42 12.42
C TYR A 286 5.84 17.74 13.91
N PRO A 287 5.53 19.00 14.26
CA PRO A 287 5.33 19.39 15.64
C PRO A 287 4.00 18.87 16.19
N ALA A 288 4.02 18.47 17.46
CA ALA A 288 2.86 18.11 18.28
C ALA A 288 3.03 18.68 19.70
N GLU A 289 1.98 18.62 20.53
CA GLU A 289 2.04 19.14 21.90
C GLU A 289 2.99 18.29 22.77
N GLY A 290 4.17 18.84 23.09
CA GLY A 290 5.16 18.21 23.97
C GLY A 290 6.08 17.17 23.30
N TYR A 291 5.92 16.89 22.00
CA TYR A 291 6.75 15.93 21.26
C TYR A 291 6.77 16.21 19.75
N TYR A 292 7.52 15.40 19.01
CA TYR A 292 7.55 15.42 17.55
C TYR A 292 7.01 14.12 16.98
N ILE A 293 6.36 14.18 15.82
CA ILE A 293 5.94 13.00 15.07
C ILE A 293 6.76 12.83 13.80
N GLY A 294 7.05 11.58 13.45
CA GLY A 294 7.72 11.21 12.20
C GLY A 294 6.98 10.09 11.48
N ILE A 295 7.14 10.00 10.16
CA ILE A 295 6.60 8.90 9.36
C ILE A 295 7.65 7.79 9.31
N SER A 296 7.37 6.66 9.96
CA SER A 296 8.23 5.48 9.91
C SER A 296 7.72 4.47 8.89
N GLU A 297 8.62 3.72 8.26
CA GLU A 297 8.34 2.57 7.40
C GLU A 297 8.95 1.31 8.00
N ALA A 298 8.16 0.24 8.06
CA ALA A 298 8.64 -1.12 8.27
C ALA A 298 8.52 -1.89 6.95
N TYR A 299 9.66 -2.31 6.40
CA TYR A 299 9.74 -3.02 5.13
C TYR A 299 9.95 -4.53 5.34
N TYR A 300 9.05 -5.33 4.78
CA TYR A 300 9.03 -6.77 4.93
C TYR A 300 9.37 -7.48 3.63
N ASN A 301 10.25 -8.48 3.76
CA ASN A 301 10.61 -9.38 2.67
C ASN A 301 10.08 -10.79 2.90
N HIS A 302 9.78 -11.46 1.80
CA HIS A 302 9.43 -12.88 1.76
C HIS A 302 10.61 -13.77 2.15
N THR A 303 10.34 -14.72 3.02
CA THR A 303 11.28 -15.78 3.43
C THR A 303 11.36 -16.89 2.36
N PRO A 304 12.31 -17.83 2.46
CA PRO A 304 12.34 -18.98 1.54
C PRO A 304 11.06 -19.84 1.53
N HIS A 305 10.29 -19.83 2.63
CA HIS A 305 9.03 -20.55 2.74
C HIS A 305 7.88 -19.88 1.97
N SER A 306 8.03 -18.62 1.59
CA SER A 306 7.04 -17.88 0.81
C SER A 306 7.59 -17.48 -0.57
N LYS A 307 8.54 -18.26 -1.09
CA LYS A 307 9.03 -18.15 -2.47
C LYS A 307 8.90 -19.51 -3.15
N PRO A 308 8.73 -19.59 -4.48
CA PRO A 308 8.78 -20.86 -5.19
C PRO A 308 10.07 -21.60 -4.85
N PRO A 309 10.01 -22.93 -4.62
CA PRO A 309 11.21 -23.71 -4.36
C PRO A 309 12.07 -23.80 -5.62
N GLU A 310 13.39 -23.75 -5.45
CA GLU A 310 14.35 -23.81 -6.56
C GLU A 310 14.29 -25.14 -7.31
N ASP A 311 13.99 -26.23 -6.61
CA ASP A 311 13.83 -27.57 -7.19
C ASP A 311 12.44 -27.81 -7.81
N GLY A 312 11.52 -26.85 -7.70
CA GLY A 312 10.16 -26.93 -8.22
C GLY A 312 9.26 -27.99 -7.57
N LYS A 313 9.71 -28.67 -6.50
CA LYS A 313 8.98 -29.76 -5.85
C LYS A 313 7.84 -29.26 -4.97
N LEU A 314 6.84 -30.11 -4.77
CA LEU A 314 5.79 -29.87 -3.79
C LEU A 314 6.37 -29.90 -2.37
N ARG A 315 5.90 -28.98 -1.52
CA ARG A 315 6.34 -28.82 -0.12
C ARG A 315 5.15 -28.94 0.81
N LYS A 316 5.39 -29.46 2.02
CA LYS A 316 4.39 -29.47 3.09
C LYS A 316 4.39 -28.13 3.83
N VAL A 317 3.21 -27.58 4.06
CA VAL A 317 3.07 -26.32 4.82
C VAL A 317 3.42 -26.54 6.30
N LYS A 318 4.27 -25.68 6.84
CA LYS A 318 4.65 -25.68 8.26
C LYS A 318 4.13 -24.38 8.92
N PRO A 319 3.06 -24.44 9.74
CA PRO A 319 2.44 -23.24 10.32
C PRO A 319 3.41 -22.35 11.11
N ALA A 320 4.36 -22.96 11.81
CA ALA A 320 5.31 -22.28 12.68
C ALA A 320 6.22 -21.29 11.92
N TYR A 321 6.59 -21.61 10.67
CA TYR A 321 7.53 -20.82 9.90
C TYR A 321 6.90 -19.56 9.37
N ASN A 322 7.54 -18.43 9.66
CA ASN A 322 7.06 -17.14 9.17
C ASN A 322 7.25 -17.05 7.66
N TRP A 323 6.30 -16.46 6.95
CA TRP A 323 6.37 -16.21 5.51
C TRP A 323 7.01 -14.86 5.21
N ILE A 324 6.91 -13.90 6.12
CA ILE A 324 7.60 -12.61 5.99
C ILE A 324 8.60 -12.41 7.14
N LYS A 325 9.60 -11.57 6.88
CA LYS A 325 10.53 -11.06 7.88
C LYS A 325 10.69 -9.56 7.70
N LEU A 326 10.77 -8.83 8.82
CA LEU A 326 11.20 -7.44 8.80
C LEU A 326 12.63 -7.39 8.27
N ARG A 327 12.88 -6.54 7.28
CA ARG A 327 14.18 -6.44 6.62
C ARG A 327 14.84 -5.11 6.92
N ASP A 328 14.11 -4.03 6.66
CA ASP A 328 14.62 -2.67 6.79
C ASP A 328 13.55 -1.81 7.47
N GLU A 329 14.00 -0.77 8.17
CA GLU A 329 13.14 0.21 8.83
C GLU A 329 13.69 1.60 8.56
N PHE A 330 12.79 2.53 8.22
CA PHE A 330 13.17 3.87 7.80
C PHE A 330 12.33 4.93 8.49
N LEU A 331 12.93 6.10 8.75
CA LEU A 331 12.22 7.34 9.01
C LEU A 331 12.21 8.18 7.73
N HIS A 332 11.02 8.52 7.26
CA HIS A 332 10.81 9.24 6.01
C HIS A 332 10.86 10.75 6.18
N PRO A 333 11.45 11.48 5.21
CA PRO A 333 11.40 12.92 5.21
C PRO A 333 9.98 13.42 4.90
N LYS A 334 9.74 14.69 5.23
CA LYS A 334 8.51 15.40 4.87
C LYS A 334 8.31 15.44 3.35
N VAL A 335 7.06 15.67 2.94
CA VAL A 335 6.72 15.80 1.51
C VAL A 335 7.40 17.03 0.87
N GLU A 336 7.73 18.04 1.65
CA GLU A 336 8.39 19.26 1.18
C GLU A 336 9.93 19.14 1.15
N ALA A 337 10.48 18.18 1.89
CA ALA A 337 11.93 17.98 2.01
C ALA A 337 12.49 17.16 0.84
N LEU A 338 12.46 17.72 -0.37
CA LEU A 338 12.80 17.04 -1.62
C LEU A 338 14.25 16.54 -1.72
N ASN A 339 15.17 17.15 -0.96
CA ASN A 339 16.60 16.80 -0.97
C ASN A 339 16.99 15.83 0.16
N ALA A 340 16.08 15.58 1.10
CA ALA A 340 16.30 14.65 2.20
C ALA A 340 16.04 13.21 1.74
N LYS A 341 16.76 12.26 2.34
CA LYS A 341 16.63 10.82 2.05
C LYS A 341 16.02 10.13 3.25
N PRO A 342 15.27 9.02 3.10
CA PRO A 342 14.91 8.20 4.24
C PRO A 342 16.15 7.77 5.02
N VAL A 343 16.09 7.87 6.36
CA VAL A 343 17.18 7.49 7.25
C VAL A 343 16.87 6.15 7.89
N SER A 344 17.88 5.32 8.15
CA SER A 344 17.66 4.01 8.74
C SER A 344 17.33 4.16 10.22
N TYR A 345 16.20 3.60 10.65
CA TYR A 345 15.74 3.72 12.04
C TYR A 345 15.10 2.43 12.52
N ALA A 346 15.89 1.60 13.23
CA ALA A 346 15.42 0.34 13.79
C ALA A 346 14.58 0.61 15.05
N TRP A 347 13.26 0.72 14.91
CA TRP A 347 12.35 1.06 15.99
C TRP A 347 11.62 -0.15 16.59
N VAL A 348 11.34 -1.18 15.78
CA VAL A 348 10.55 -2.34 16.20
C VAL A 348 11.23 -3.16 17.29
N TYR A 349 12.56 -3.23 17.27
CA TYR A 349 13.35 -4.06 18.17
C TYR A 349 14.18 -3.26 19.18
N THR A 350 14.01 -1.95 19.28
CA THR A 350 14.66 -1.16 20.33
C THR A 350 14.01 -1.42 21.68
N SER A 351 14.85 -1.72 22.67
CA SER A 351 14.50 -1.99 24.06
C SER A 351 14.09 -0.76 24.87
N GLU A 352 14.25 0.44 24.29
CA GLU A 352 13.90 1.72 24.92
C GLU A 352 12.61 2.28 24.29
N ASP A 353 11.68 2.74 25.13
CA ASP A 353 10.43 3.40 24.74
C ASP A 353 10.56 4.93 24.76
#